data_AF-A0AA38YXR0-F1
#
_entry.id   AF-A0AA38YXR0-F1
#
_cell.length_a   1.000
_cell.length_b   1.000
_cell.length_c   1.000
_cell.angle_alpha   90.00
_cell.angle_beta   90.00
_cell.angle_gamma   90.00
#
_symmetry.space_group_name_H-M   'P 1'
#
loop_
_entity.id
_entity.type
_entity.pdbx_description
1 polymer ?
#
loop_
_entity_poly.entity_id
_entity_poly.type
_entity_poly.pdbx_seq_one_letter_code
_entity_poly.pdbx_strand_id
1 'polypeptide(L)'
;MPITMTSIAFFLLLLLSSSVVLVDNDNAQIPSDKSQLHALVKAGDSVKIIKVSKSGGGNFNMVMATVQSVLVGNTQRKIKIDRNKPFITFYGSLEDMPKLSFDGMTAKFGTVDSATLIVESDYFMAVNIIVINSSPRPDGKRKGAQAVALKVSGDKAAFYNCRLIGFQDTLCDDRGRHFFHECYSTEPHTKGDGGFSVITAQARNLESEDNGYSFVHCTLSGTGGNTFLGRAWMSRPKVAFSYTFMSSVVSPLGWSNNIQPERESLVFYGEYKCMGPGADTSKRSKFSKELDDNGATPFITLNYIDASTWLLPLPSLALLWKT
;
A
#
# COMPACT_ATOMS: atom_id res chain seq x y z
N MET A 1 -25.68 -18.18 -33.14
CA MET A 1 -26.09 -16.93 -32.45
C MET A 1 -24.86 -16.34 -31.80
N PRO A 2 -24.40 -15.14 -32.18
CA PRO A 2 -23.28 -14.50 -31.52
C PRO A 2 -23.76 -13.99 -30.16
N ILE A 3 -23.13 -14.45 -29.08
CA ILE A 3 -23.33 -13.91 -27.74
C ILE A 3 -22.68 -12.53 -27.74
N THR A 4 -23.51 -11.50 -27.65
CA THR A 4 -23.11 -10.11 -27.46
C THR A 4 -22.31 -10.00 -26.15
N MET A 5 -21.04 -9.59 -26.26
CA MET A 5 -20.23 -9.21 -25.10
C MET A 5 -20.82 -7.94 -24.49
N THR A 6 -21.72 -8.11 -23.52
CA THR A 6 -22.07 -7.06 -22.57
C THR A 6 -20.82 -6.78 -21.74
N SER A 7 -20.36 -5.54 -21.85
CA SER A 7 -19.21 -4.97 -21.16
C SER A 7 -19.26 -5.25 -19.65
N ILE A 8 -18.51 -6.25 -19.19
CA ILE A 8 -18.30 -6.53 -17.77
C ILE A 8 -17.31 -5.47 -17.27
N ALA A 9 -17.76 -4.62 -16.35
CA ALA A 9 -16.93 -3.61 -15.72
C ALA A 9 -15.78 -4.28 -14.95
N PHE A 10 -14.54 -4.05 -15.42
CA PHE A 10 -13.34 -4.53 -14.74
C PHE A 10 -13.02 -3.59 -13.57
N PHE A 11 -13.19 -4.09 -12.34
CA PHE A 11 -12.98 -3.34 -11.10
C PHE A 11 -11.52 -3.35 -10.70
N LEU A 12 -10.76 -2.33 -11.10
CA LEU A 12 -9.35 -2.11 -10.78
C LEU A 12 -9.09 -2.04 -9.26
N LEU A 13 -7.90 -2.46 -8.82
CA LEU A 13 -7.08 -1.88 -7.72
C LEU A 13 -5.85 -1.44 -8.52
N LEU A 14 -5.62 -0.14 -8.70
CA LEU A 14 -4.56 0.35 -9.59
C LEU A 14 -3.23 0.37 -8.80
N LEU A 15 -2.53 -0.76 -8.72
CA LEU A 15 -1.19 -0.83 -8.12
C LEU A 15 -0.15 -1.14 -9.20
N LEU A 16 0.64 -0.14 -9.57
CA LEU A 16 1.67 -0.25 -10.60
C LEU A 16 2.97 -0.84 -10.01
N SER A 17 3.98 -0.95 -10.88
CA SER A 17 5.24 -1.71 -10.85
C SER A 17 6.25 -1.53 -9.69
N SER A 18 5.83 -1.43 -8.43
CA SER A 18 6.73 -1.32 -7.25
C SER A 18 7.04 -2.64 -6.53
N SER A 19 8.16 -2.65 -5.81
CA SER A 19 8.51 -3.68 -4.82
C SER A 19 8.03 -3.24 -3.43
N VAL A 20 7.09 -3.98 -2.84
CA VAL A 20 6.56 -3.67 -1.50
C VAL A 20 6.80 -4.81 -0.55
N VAL A 21 7.21 -4.48 0.68
CA VAL A 21 7.11 -5.39 1.81
C VAL A 21 6.15 -4.80 2.83
N LEU A 22 5.03 -5.49 3.10
CA LEU A 22 4.19 -5.22 4.27
C LEU A 22 4.63 -6.17 5.38
N VAL A 23 5.02 -5.64 6.54
CA VAL A 23 5.42 -6.44 7.71
C VAL A 23 4.60 -6.06 8.93
N ASP A 24 3.97 -7.05 9.58
CA ASP A 24 3.23 -6.88 10.84
C ASP A 24 3.81 -7.82 11.91
N ASN A 25 4.90 -7.41 12.58
CA ASN A 25 5.40 -8.08 13.81
C ASN A 25 6.55 -7.28 14.47
N ASP A 26 6.60 -7.29 15.81
CA ASP A 26 7.62 -6.71 16.70
C ASP A 26 9.06 -7.24 16.49
N ASN A 27 9.26 -8.24 15.62
CA ASN A 27 10.50 -9.02 15.49
C ASN A 27 11.30 -8.78 14.19
N ALA A 28 10.87 -7.90 13.30
CA ALA A 28 11.71 -7.51 12.17
C ALA A 28 12.85 -6.62 12.66
N GLN A 29 14.02 -7.23 12.94
CA GLN A 29 15.25 -6.51 13.29
C GLN A 29 15.61 -5.57 12.14
N ILE A 30 15.29 -4.28 12.29
CA ILE A 30 15.81 -3.22 11.41
C ILE A 30 17.34 -3.30 11.50
N PRO A 31 18.07 -3.34 10.36
CA PRO A 31 19.52 -3.47 10.37
C PRO A 31 20.18 -2.49 11.35
N SER A 32 20.94 -3.03 12.30
CA SER A 32 21.58 -2.27 13.38
C SER A 32 22.80 -1.45 12.92
N ASP A 33 23.17 -1.55 11.64
CA ASP A 33 24.32 -0.86 11.07
C ASP A 33 24.00 0.63 10.82
N LYS A 34 24.38 1.44 11.80
CA LYS A 34 24.21 2.90 11.82
C LYS A 34 25.30 3.64 11.02
N SER A 35 26.22 2.95 10.36
CA SER A 35 27.37 3.57 9.68
C SER A 35 26.96 4.47 8.52
N GLN A 36 25.93 4.09 7.74
CA GLN A 36 25.39 4.92 6.67
C GLN A 36 24.41 6.00 7.16
N LEU A 37 23.82 5.81 8.35
CA LEU A 37 22.94 6.78 8.97
C LEU A 37 23.70 8.02 9.49
N HIS A 38 24.92 7.83 9.98
CA HIS A 38 25.80 8.93 10.38
C HIS A 38 26.19 9.84 9.20
N ALA A 39 26.21 9.33 7.96
CA ALA A 39 26.50 10.14 6.77
C ALA A 39 25.32 11.02 6.33
N LEU A 40 24.07 10.53 6.47
CA LEU A 40 22.86 11.32 6.17
C LEU A 40 22.49 12.29 7.30
N VAL A 41 22.73 11.91 8.57
CA VAL A 41 22.58 12.83 9.71
C VAL A 41 23.67 13.92 9.69
N LYS A 42 24.87 13.66 9.16
CA LYS A 42 25.90 14.69 8.92
C LYS A 42 25.53 15.70 7.83
N ALA A 43 24.52 15.45 7.01
CA ALA A 43 23.94 16.46 6.11
C ALA A 43 22.85 17.32 6.80
N GLY A 44 22.52 17.01 8.05
CA GLY A 44 21.44 17.60 8.84
C GLY A 44 21.87 18.79 9.70
N ASP A 45 22.50 19.82 9.12
CA ASP A 45 22.69 21.10 9.83
C ASP A 45 21.41 21.97 9.87
N SER A 46 20.26 21.48 9.37
CA SER A 46 18.96 22.15 9.61
C SER A 46 17.75 21.25 9.32
N VAL A 47 17.40 20.34 10.23
CA VAL A 47 16.08 19.70 10.19
C VAL A 47 15.02 20.76 10.49
N LYS A 48 14.21 21.14 9.50
CA LYS A 48 13.10 22.07 9.68
C LYS A 48 11.88 21.33 10.22
N ILE A 49 11.62 21.46 11.52
CA ILE A 49 10.42 20.95 12.16
C ILE A 49 9.30 21.99 12.00
N ILE A 50 8.14 21.56 11.52
CA ILE A 50 6.94 22.40 11.45
C ILE A 50 5.84 21.72 12.27
N LYS A 51 5.47 22.33 13.39
CA LYS A 51 4.42 21.84 14.28
C LYS A 51 3.04 22.26 13.77
N VAL A 52 2.10 21.33 13.79
CA VAL A 52 0.70 21.59 13.42
C VAL A 52 -0.18 21.21 14.60
N SER A 53 -0.99 22.15 15.09
CA SER A 53 -1.88 21.91 16.23
C SER A 53 -3.20 22.64 16.04
N LYS A 54 -4.31 21.89 16.02
CA LYS A 54 -5.67 22.45 15.96
C LYS A 54 -6.05 23.24 17.22
N SER A 55 -5.46 22.89 18.37
CA SER A 55 -5.76 23.50 19.67
C SER A 55 -4.86 24.70 20.02
N GLY A 56 -3.94 25.09 19.14
CA GLY A 56 -2.95 26.17 19.37
C GLY A 56 -1.56 25.63 19.75
N GLY A 57 -0.55 26.51 19.74
CA GLY A 57 0.85 26.16 20.07
C GLY A 57 1.69 25.54 18.93
N GLY A 58 1.09 25.32 17.75
CA GLY A 58 1.80 24.92 16.53
C GLY A 58 2.09 26.10 15.60
N ASN A 59 2.99 25.92 14.62
CA ASN A 59 3.23 26.89 13.55
C ASN A 59 1.97 27.10 12.68
N PHE A 60 1.10 26.10 12.59
CA PHE A 60 -0.15 26.13 11.86
C PHE A 60 -1.27 25.40 12.63
N ASN A 61 -2.53 25.77 12.34
CA ASN A 61 -3.73 25.15 12.92
C ASN A 61 -4.34 24.04 12.05
N MET A 62 -3.82 23.82 10.85
CA MET A 62 -4.32 22.82 9.90
C MET A 62 -3.18 22.23 9.07
N VAL A 63 -3.18 20.90 8.89
CA VAL A 63 -2.17 20.18 8.09
C VAL A 63 -2.07 20.75 6.68
N MET A 64 -3.20 21.15 6.09
CA MET A 64 -3.24 21.78 4.76
C MET A 64 -2.49 23.11 4.69
N ALA A 65 -2.60 23.96 5.72
CA ALA A 65 -1.88 25.23 5.75
C ALA A 65 -0.36 24.99 5.83
N THR A 66 0.05 23.96 6.57
CA THR A 66 1.45 23.52 6.62
C THR A 66 1.93 22.97 5.29
N VAL A 67 1.18 22.05 4.70
CA VAL A 67 1.46 21.48 3.38
C VAL A 67 1.59 22.60 2.33
N GLN A 68 0.64 23.54 2.27
CA GLN A 68 0.70 24.68 1.33
C GLN A 68 1.87 25.62 1.60
N SER A 69 2.33 25.76 2.85
CA SER A 69 3.52 26.57 3.18
C SER A 69 4.85 25.93 2.76
N VAL A 70 4.86 24.61 2.53
CA VAL A 70 6.06 23.83 2.19
C VAL A 70 6.06 23.36 0.73
N LEU A 71 4.87 23.16 0.16
CA LEU A 71 4.61 22.44 -1.09
C LEU A 71 3.66 23.25 -1.98
N VAL A 72 4.12 23.56 -3.19
CA VAL A 72 3.42 24.44 -4.15
C VAL A 72 2.35 23.64 -4.91
N GLY A 73 1.17 24.21 -5.15
CA GLY A 73 0.13 23.59 -5.99
C GLY A 73 -0.89 22.71 -5.25
N ASN A 74 -0.81 22.62 -3.92
CA ASN A 74 -1.81 21.94 -3.10
C ASN A 74 -3.12 22.74 -3.00
N THR A 75 -4.25 22.12 -3.34
CA THR A 75 -5.60 22.70 -3.19
C THR A 75 -6.16 22.43 -1.80
N GLN A 76 -7.27 23.05 -1.41
CA GLN A 76 -7.89 22.90 -0.08
C GLN A 76 -8.29 21.45 0.30
N ARG A 77 -8.23 20.48 -0.63
CA ARG A 77 -8.81 19.13 -0.43
C ARG A 77 -7.90 17.95 -0.79
N LYS A 78 -6.74 18.16 -1.43
CA LYS A 78 -5.79 17.11 -1.85
C LYS A 78 -4.38 17.43 -1.36
N ILE A 79 -3.67 16.44 -0.83
CA ILE A 79 -2.26 16.59 -0.42
C ILE A 79 -1.38 15.87 -1.42
N LYS A 80 -0.48 16.61 -2.06
CA LYS A 80 0.57 16.12 -2.94
C LYS A 80 1.92 16.54 -2.38
N ILE A 81 2.81 15.56 -2.21
CA ILE A 81 4.22 15.76 -1.89
C ILE A 81 5.01 15.59 -3.18
N ASP A 82 5.49 16.70 -3.73
CA ASP A 82 6.13 16.74 -5.04
C ASP A 82 7.48 16.02 -5.06
N ARG A 83 7.83 15.49 -6.25
CA ARG A 83 9.08 14.77 -6.49
C ARG A 83 10.35 15.54 -6.13
N ASN A 84 10.32 16.87 -6.24
CA ASN A 84 11.46 17.74 -5.94
C ASN A 84 11.63 18.06 -4.43
N LYS A 85 10.89 17.38 -3.55
CA LYS A 85 10.90 17.59 -2.10
C LYS A 85 11.21 16.29 -1.37
N PRO A 86 12.44 15.74 -1.47
CA PRO A 86 12.79 14.49 -0.81
C PRO A 86 12.83 14.65 0.72
N PHE A 87 12.83 13.53 1.45
CA PHE A 87 12.98 13.48 2.92
C PHE A 87 11.87 14.18 3.71
N ILE A 88 10.65 14.22 3.17
CA ILE A 88 9.49 14.74 3.90
C ILE A 88 8.97 13.65 4.85
N THR A 89 8.83 14.00 6.12
CA THR A 89 8.22 13.12 7.14
C THR A 89 6.91 13.71 7.65
N PHE A 90 5.85 12.93 7.61
CA PHE A 90 4.61 13.17 8.36
C PHE A 90 4.66 12.36 9.66
N TYR A 91 4.57 13.05 10.79
CA TYR A 91 4.65 12.41 12.10
C TYR A 91 3.44 12.80 12.95
N GLY A 92 2.57 11.83 13.21
CA GLY A 92 1.41 11.96 14.08
C GLY A 92 1.67 11.53 15.52
N SER A 93 0.88 12.05 16.45
CA SER A 93 0.79 11.47 17.80
C SER A 93 0.11 10.10 17.71
N LEU A 94 0.56 9.15 18.52
CA LEU A 94 -0.08 7.83 18.61
C LEU A 94 -1.49 7.93 19.22
N GLU A 95 -1.67 8.82 20.20
CA GLU A 95 -2.94 9.00 20.93
C GLU A 95 -3.98 9.79 20.13
N ASP A 96 -3.52 10.63 19.20
CA ASP A 96 -4.37 11.45 18.32
C ASP A 96 -3.78 11.50 16.90
N MET A 97 -3.92 10.38 16.18
CA MET A 97 -3.42 10.26 14.81
C MET A 97 -4.11 11.27 13.89
N PRO A 98 -3.35 12.14 13.17
CA PRO A 98 -3.91 13.05 12.19
C PRO A 98 -4.68 12.32 11.08
N LYS A 99 -5.85 12.85 10.73
CA LYS A 99 -6.74 12.33 9.68
C LYS A 99 -6.67 13.20 8.43
N LEU A 100 -6.25 12.62 7.32
CA LEU A 100 -6.29 13.19 5.98
C LEU A 100 -7.49 12.58 5.26
N SER A 101 -8.41 13.40 4.76
CA SER A 101 -9.64 12.91 4.11
C SER A 101 -9.98 13.70 2.86
N PHE A 102 -10.31 12.98 1.80
CA PHE A 102 -10.81 13.50 0.54
C PHE A 102 -11.83 12.52 -0.06
N ASP A 103 -12.75 12.98 -0.89
CA ASP A 103 -13.79 12.18 -1.54
C ASP A 103 -13.60 12.11 -3.08
N GLY A 104 -12.34 12.10 -3.52
CA GLY A 104 -11.98 12.01 -4.93
C GLY A 104 -12.37 10.68 -5.56
N MET A 105 -13.08 10.73 -6.69
CA MET A 105 -13.42 9.57 -7.51
C MET A 105 -12.78 9.67 -8.90
N THR A 106 -12.44 8.53 -9.48
CA THR A 106 -11.84 8.42 -10.83
C THR A 106 -12.70 9.08 -11.91
N ALA A 107 -14.02 9.00 -11.83
CA ALA A 107 -14.91 9.65 -12.79
C ALA A 107 -14.69 11.17 -12.93
N LYS A 108 -14.20 11.83 -11.87
CA LYS A 108 -13.98 13.28 -11.84
C LYS A 108 -12.50 13.67 -11.96
N PHE A 109 -11.61 12.85 -11.39
CA PHE A 109 -10.19 13.20 -11.27
C PHE A 109 -9.25 12.26 -12.03
N GLY A 110 -9.77 11.18 -12.62
CA GLY A 110 -8.93 10.03 -12.99
C GLY A 110 -8.41 9.31 -11.75
N THR A 111 -7.82 8.13 -11.93
CA THR A 111 -7.40 7.30 -10.79
C THR A 111 -6.28 7.94 -10.00
N VAL A 112 -5.29 8.52 -10.70
CA VAL A 112 -4.12 9.16 -10.08
C VAL A 112 -4.52 10.33 -9.17
N ASP A 113 -5.36 11.25 -9.65
CA ASP A 113 -5.73 12.44 -8.89
C ASP A 113 -6.95 12.23 -7.98
N SER A 114 -7.51 11.00 -7.93
CA SER A 114 -8.54 10.63 -6.94
C SER A 114 -7.97 10.48 -5.53
N ALA A 115 -6.65 10.36 -5.39
CA ALA A 115 -5.96 10.10 -4.13
C ALA A 115 -6.10 11.22 -3.09
N THR A 116 -6.36 10.87 -1.83
CA THR A 116 -6.31 11.80 -0.70
C THR A 116 -4.89 12.30 -0.43
N LEU A 117 -3.93 11.38 -0.41
CA LEU A 117 -2.49 11.67 -0.28
C LEU A 117 -1.75 11.11 -1.50
N ILE A 118 -1.04 11.98 -2.21
CA ILE A 118 -0.15 11.65 -3.33
C ILE A 118 1.29 11.88 -2.89
N VAL A 119 2.10 10.83 -2.88
CA VAL A 119 3.53 10.88 -2.56
C VAL A 119 4.33 10.61 -3.82
N GLU A 120 4.94 11.65 -4.39
CA GLU A 120 5.92 11.55 -5.47
C GLU A 120 7.36 11.77 -4.98
N SER A 121 7.52 12.16 -3.71
CA SER A 121 8.78 12.45 -3.03
C SER A 121 9.53 11.18 -2.65
N ASP A 122 10.83 11.15 -2.98
CA ASP A 122 11.73 10.09 -2.54
C ASP A 122 12.06 10.23 -1.05
N TYR A 123 12.28 9.10 -0.36
CA TYR A 123 12.55 9.06 1.08
C TYR A 123 11.42 9.66 1.94
N PHE A 124 10.18 9.61 1.45
CA PHE A 124 9.02 10.03 2.24
C PHE A 124 8.80 9.07 3.41
N MET A 125 8.44 9.61 4.57
CA MET A 125 8.04 8.81 5.73
C MET A 125 6.70 9.27 6.27
N ALA A 126 5.81 8.35 6.62
CA ALA A 126 4.63 8.64 7.42
C ALA A 126 4.60 7.75 8.66
N VAL A 127 4.32 8.36 9.82
CA VAL A 127 4.24 7.69 11.11
C VAL A 127 2.94 8.12 11.79
N ASN A 128 2.12 7.17 12.21
CA ASN A 128 0.88 7.43 12.94
C ASN A 128 -0.11 8.34 12.18
N ILE A 129 -0.32 8.11 10.88
CA ILE A 129 -1.24 8.90 10.04
C ILE A 129 -2.43 8.06 9.58
N ILE A 130 -3.62 8.65 9.58
CA ILE A 130 -4.82 8.07 8.97
C ILE A 130 -5.08 8.77 7.64
N VAL A 131 -5.13 8.01 6.55
CA VAL A 131 -5.44 8.49 5.20
C VAL A 131 -6.75 7.86 4.75
N ILE A 132 -7.74 8.68 4.45
CA ILE A 132 -9.11 8.26 4.16
C ILE A 132 -9.51 8.76 2.78
N ASN A 133 -9.99 7.87 1.91
CA ASN A 133 -10.87 8.28 0.83
C ASN A 133 -12.33 8.03 1.25
N SER A 134 -13.09 9.11 1.41
CA SER A 134 -14.47 9.09 1.90
C SER A 134 -15.51 8.99 0.79
N SER A 135 -15.11 8.72 -0.46
CA SER A 135 -16.07 8.48 -1.55
C SER A 135 -17.00 7.31 -1.21
N PRO A 136 -18.27 7.35 -1.66
CA PRO A 136 -19.21 6.26 -1.42
C PRO A 136 -18.75 4.96 -2.06
N ARG A 137 -18.92 3.85 -1.35
CA ARG A 137 -18.67 2.48 -1.83
C ARG A 137 -19.22 2.28 -3.26
N PRO A 138 -18.42 1.70 -4.18
CA PRO A 138 -18.92 1.32 -5.50
C PRO A 138 -20.18 0.47 -5.38
N ASP A 139 -21.22 0.85 -6.11
CA ASP A 139 -22.52 0.17 -6.16
C ASP A 139 -22.62 -0.78 -7.36
N GLY A 140 -21.50 -0.96 -8.07
CA GLY A 140 -21.44 -1.78 -9.27
C GLY A 140 -21.93 -1.12 -10.56
N LYS A 141 -22.79 -0.11 -10.41
CA LYS A 141 -23.45 0.59 -11.52
C LYS A 141 -22.67 1.83 -11.95
N ARG A 142 -22.07 2.54 -10.99
CA ARG A 142 -21.31 3.77 -11.26
C ARG A 142 -19.99 3.45 -11.95
N LYS A 143 -19.82 3.98 -13.16
CA LYS A 143 -18.52 3.99 -13.86
C LYS A 143 -17.57 4.95 -13.14
N GLY A 144 -16.30 4.57 -13.03
CA GLY A 144 -15.27 5.45 -12.44
C GLY A 144 -15.37 5.62 -10.91
N ALA A 145 -15.93 4.63 -10.20
CA ALA A 145 -16.14 4.69 -8.74
C ALA A 145 -14.88 4.39 -7.91
N GLN A 146 -13.73 4.12 -8.55
CA GLN A 146 -12.46 3.93 -7.86
C GLN A 146 -12.05 5.21 -7.12
N ALA A 147 -11.53 5.04 -5.91
CA ALA A 147 -11.30 6.14 -4.98
C ALA A 147 -10.09 5.84 -4.10
N VAL A 148 -8.94 6.41 -4.49
CA VAL A 148 -7.65 6.14 -3.85
C VAL A 148 -7.52 6.88 -2.52
N ALA A 149 -7.07 6.23 -1.45
CA ALA A 149 -6.68 6.91 -0.22
C ALA A 149 -5.23 7.39 -0.31
N LEU A 150 -4.30 6.48 -0.60
CA LEU A 150 -2.88 6.77 -0.74
C LEU A 150 -2.38 6.36 -2.12
N LYS A 151 -1.75 7.29 -2.83
CA LYS A 151 -0.88 6.99 -3.97
C LYS A 151 0.57 7.23 -3.60
N VAL A 152 1.46 6.29 -3.88
CA VAL A 152 2.91 6.42 -3.65
C VAL A 152 3.70 6.03 -4.90
N SER A 153 4.64 6.88 -5.30
CA SER A 153 5.45 6.74 -6.53
C SER A 153 6.85 7.36 -6.46
N GLY A 154 7.21 7.91 -5.30
CA GLY A 154 8.58 8.32 -4.96
C GLY A 154 9.29 7.13 -4.33
N ASP A 155 10.54 6.89 -4.73
CA ASP A 155 11.30 5.72 -4.30
C ASP A 155 11.65 5.83 -2.80
N LYS A 156 11.78 4.69 -2.12
CA LYS A 156 12.25 4.61 -0.73
C LYS A 156 11.28 5.23 0.28
N ALA A 157 9.98 5.03 0.09
CA ALA A 157 8.96 5.54 1.01
C ALA A 157 8.65 4.52 2.13
N ALA A 158 8.50 5.01 3.37
CA ALA A 158 8.20 4.16 4.53
C ALA A 158 6.96 4.64 5.29
N PHE A 159 6.11 3.70 5.68
CA PHE A 159 4.86 3.96 6.41
C PHE A 159 4.85 3.11 7.68
N TYR A 160 4.67 3.75 8.83
CA TYR A 160 4.67 3.11 10.14
C TYR A 160 3.37 3.41 10.87
N ASN A 161 2.67 2.36 11.32
CA ASN A 161 1.40 2.47 12.04
C ASN A 161 0.42 3.43 11.35
N CYS A 162 0.27 3.29 10.05
CA CYS A 162 -0.64 4.12 9.24
C CYS A 162 -1.94 3.37 8.95
N ARG A 163 -3.04 4.10 8.85
CA ARG A 163 -4.36 3.53 8.52
C ARG A 163 -4.82 4.06 7.17
N LEU A 164 -4.94 3.18 6.19
CA LEU A 164 -5.44 3.46 4.85
C LEU A 164 -6.90 3.00 4.77
N ILE A 165 -7.82 3.96 4.62
CA ILE A 165 -9.25 3.69 4.68
C ILE A 165 -9.87 4.12 3.36
N GLY A 166 -10.57 3.21 2.71
CA GLY A 166 -11.15 3.45 1.40
C GLY A 166 -12.03 2.28 0.96
N PHE A 167 -12.44 2.32 -0.31
CA PHE A 167 -13.12 1.20 -0.93
C PHE A 167 -12.29 0.54 -2.02
N GLN A 168 -12.65 0.77 -3.27
CA GLN A 168 -11.91 0.27 -4.41
C GLN A 168 -10.73 1.21 -4.67
N ASP A 169 -9.55 0.65 -4.93
CA ASP A 169 -8.27 1.36 -5.14
C ASP A 169 -7.68 2.03 -3.88
N THR A 170 -7.99 1.54 -2.66
CA THR A 170 -7.57 2.19 -1.39
C THR A 170 -6.09 2.58 -1.37
N LEU A 171 -5.20 1.68 -1.78
CA LEU A 171 -3.79 1.97 -2.03
C LEU A 171 -3.55 1.95 -3.54
N CYS A 172 -2.76 2.92 -4.02
CA CYS A 172 -2.17 3.02 -5.35
C CYS A 172 -0.64 3.05 -5.20
N ASP A 173 -0.08 1.89 -4.94
CA ASP A 173 1.36 1.67 -4.88
C ASP A 173 1.91 1.55 -6.30
N ASP A 174 2.59 2.58 -6.79
CA ASP A 174 2.87 2.75 -8.22
C ASP A 174 4.28 2.36 -8.64
N ARG A 175 5.32 3.02 -8.15
CA ARG A 175 6.69 2.71 -8.54
C ARG A 175 7.66 3.08 -7.43
N GLY A 176 8.73 2.30 -7.32
CA GLY A 176 9.73 2.46 -6.27
C GLY A 176 9.75 1.30 -5.29
N ARG A 177 10.59 1.42 -4.27
CA ARG A 177 10.70 0.52 -3.14
C ARG A 177 9.97 1.13 -1.96
N HIS A 178 8.96 0.44 -1.44
CA HIS A 178 8.18 0.94 -0.32
C HIS A 178 8.08 -0.08 0.80
N PHE A 179 8.03 0.43 2.02
CA PHE A 179 7.95 -0.37 3.24
C PHE A 179 6.75 0.07 4.06
N PHE A 180 5.91 -0.86 4.46
CA PHE A 180 4.79 -0.60 5.35
C PHE A 180 4.90 -1.52 6.57
N HIS A 181 4.91 -0.91 7.74
CA HIS A 181 5.04 -1.62 9.00
C HIS A 181 3.87 -1.28 9.91
N GLU A 182 3.22 -2.32 10.46
CA GLU A 182 2.05 -2.18 11.33
C GLU A 182 0.92 -1.34 10.73
N CYS A 183 0.81 -1.35 9.40
CA CYS A 183 -0.20 -0.58 8.70
C CYS A 183 -1.50 -1.38 8.57
N TYR A 184 -2.60 -0.66 8.69
CA TYR A 184 -3.93 -1.21 8.48
C TYR A 184 -4.50 -0.66 7.17
N SER A 185 -5.01 -1.53 6.30
CA SER A 185 -5.75 -1.13 5.11
C SER A 185 -7.14 -1.77 5.11
N THR A 186 -8.17 -0.98 4.82
CA THR A 186 -9.50 -1.55 4.58
C THR A 186 -9.59 -2.10 3.17
N GLU A 187 -10.06 -3.33 3.04
CA GLU A 187 -10.61 -3.85 1.78
C GLU A 187 -12.10 -4.13 1.99
N PRO A 188 -13.01 -3.46 1.26
CA PRO A 188 -14.42 -3.75 1.39
C PRO A 188 -14.80 -4.95 0.54
N HIS A 189 -15.57 -5.83 1.18
CA HIS A 189 -16.66 -6.52 0.54
C HIS A 189 -17.32 -5.65 -0.55
N THR A 190 -17.72 -6.22 -1.67
CA THR A 190 -18.61 -5.60 -2.66
C THR A 190 -19.96 -6.33 -2.58
N LYS A 191 -20.91 -5.80 -1.80
CA LYS A 191 -22.30 -6.20 -1.93
C LYS A 191 -22.81 -5.44 -3.14
N GLY A 192 -22.73 -6.08 -4.30
CA GLY A 192 -23.14 -5.50 -5.58
C GLY A 192 -23.02 -6.50 -6.71
N ASP A 193 -21.80 -6.81 -7.15
CA ASP A 193 -21.62 -7.17 -8.57
C ASP A 193 -20.68 -8.38 -8.77
N GLY A 194 -21.19 -9.58 -8.47
CA GLY A 194 -20.46 -10.85 -8.69
C GLY A 194 -19.82 -11.47 -7.43
N GLY A 195 -19.90 -10.78 -6.29
CA GLY A 195 -19.77 -11.38 -4.95
C GLY A 195 -18.36 -11.75 -4.47
N PHE A 196 -17.29 -11.18 -5.05
CA PHE A 196 -15.91 -11.40 -4.59
C PHE A 196 -15.13 -10.10 -4.35
N SER A 197 -14.11 -10.18 -3.49
CA SER A 197 -13.10 -9.13 -3.26
C SER A 197 -11.71 -9.60 -3.66
N VAL A 198 -10.76 -8.69 -3.86
CA VAL A 198 -9.39 -9.03 -4.24
C VAL A 198 -8.43 -8.15 -3.43
N ILE A 199 -7.45 -8.75 -2.74
CA ILE A 199 -6.47 -8.02 -1.94
C ILE A 199 -5.43 -7.33 -2.82
N THR A 200 -4.96 -7.99 -3.89
CA THR A 200 -3.90 -7.46 -4.75
C THR A 200 -4.24 -7.53 -6.24
N ALA A 201 -3.78 -6.54 -7.00
CA ALA A 201 -3.84 -6.54 -8.45
C ALA A 201 -2.53 -5.98 -9.02
N GLN A 202 -1.48 -6.80 -9.02
CA GLN A 202 -0.12 -6.35 -9.34
C GLN A 202 0.09 -6.24 -10.87
N ALA A 203 0.77 -5.18 -11.31
CA ALA A 203 0.87 -4.77 -12.71
C ALA A 203 2.17 -5.15 -13.46
N ARG A 204 3.00 -6.05 -12.92
CA ARG A 204 4.21 -6.50 -13.59
C ARG A 204 3.87 -7.16 -14.92
N ASN A 205 4.62 -6.78 -15.95
CA ASN A 205 4.35 -7.18 -17.32
C ASN A 205 5.55 -7.83 -18.01
N LEU A 206 6.78 -7.56 -17.54
CA LEU A 206 8.00 -8.13 -18.12
C LEU A 206 8.75 -8.98 -17.11
N GLU A 207 9.44 -10.01 -17.60
CA GLU A 207 10.27 -10.86 -16.75
C GLU A 207 11.48 -10.11 -16.16
N SER A 208 12.04 -9.18 -16.94
CA SER A 208 13.16 -8.32 -16.53
C SER A 208 12.79 -7.28 -15.47
N GLU A 209 11.49 -7.05 -15.22
CA GLU A 209 11.05 -6.16 -14.15
C GLU A 209 11.30 -6.85 -12.80
N ASP A 210 12.10 -6.23 -11.95
CA ASP A 210 12.35 -6.69 -10.60
C ASP A 210 11.44 -5.99 -9.58
N ASN A 211 10.14 -6.21 -9.75
CA ASN A 211 9.10 -5.70 -8.85
C ASN A 211 8.10 -6.78 -8.44
N GLY A 212 7.28 -6.48 -7.44
CA GLY A 212 6.30 -7.41 -6.86
C GLY A 212 5.89 -7.03 -5.45
N TYR A 213 4.90 -7.74 -4.91
CA TYR A 213 4.46 -7.52 -3.53
C TYR A 213 4.83 -8.70 -2.64
N SER A 214 5.34 -8.39 -1.45
CA SER A 214 5.59 -9.34 -0.38
C SER A 214 4.81 -8.93 0.87
N PHE A 215 4.00 -9.84 1.37
CA PHE A 215 3.23 -9.70 2.60
C PHE A 215 3.81 -10.68 3.61
N VAL A 216 4.39 -10.18 4.70
CA VAL A 216 5.10 -11.00 5.68
C VAL A 216 4.52 -10.74 7.06
N HIS A 217 4.09 -11.80 7.75
CA HIS A 217 3.44 -11.70 9.06
C HIS A 217 2.14 -10.89 9.10
N CYS A 218 1.50 -10.65 7.95
CA CYS A 218 0.24 -9.90 7.91
C CYS A 218 -0.95 -10.70 8.46
N THR A 219 -2.04 -9.99 8.74
CA THR A 219 -3.35 -10.59 9.06
C THR A 219 -4.38 -10.23 8.00
N LEU A 220 -4.94 -11.23 7.33
CA LEU A 220 -6.07 -11.09 6.41
C LEU A 220 -7.35 -11.52 7.14
N SER A 221 -8.23 -10.56 7.40
CA SER A 221 -9.50 -10.79 8.08
C SER A 221 -10.66 -10.09 7.36
N GLY A 222 -11.88 -10.57 7.59
CA GLY A 222 -13.06 -10.04 6.94
C GLY A 222 -14.24 -11.00 7.03
N THR A 223 -15.32 -10.66 6.32
CA THR A 223 -16.55 -11.47 6.25
C THR A 223 -16.79 -11.98 4.83
N GLY A 224 -17.72 -12.93 4.62
CA GLY A 224 -18.29 -13.35 3.33
C GLY A 224 -17.46 -14.16 2.32
N GLY A 225 -16.31 -14.73 2.74
CA GLY A 225 -15.82 -16.02 2.23
C GLY A 225 -15.42 -16.14 0.75
N ASN A 226 -15.33 -15.04 0.01
CA ASN A 226 -15.01 -15.06 -1.42
C ASN A 226 -13.98 -13.96 -1.77
N THR A 227 -12.85 -13.93 -1.06
CA THR A 227 -11.78 -12.98 -1.33
C THR A 227 -10.58 -13.67 -1.97
N PHE A 228 -10.12 -13.17 -3.10
CA PHE A 228 -8.86 -13.61 -3.71
C PHE A 228 -7.68 -12.84 -3.12
N LEU A 229 -6.60 -13.54 -2.84
CA LEU A 229 -5.30 -12.96 -2.45
C LEU A 229 -4.76 -12.04 -3.54
N GLY A 230 -5.00 -12.38 -4.80
CA GLY A 230 -4.63 -11.54 -5.91
C GLY A 230 -5.28 -11.92 -7.23
N ARG A 231 -5.25 -10.98 -8.16
CA ARG A 231 -5.56 -11.23 -9.56
C ARG A 231 -4.53 -10.61 -10.49
N ALA A 232 -4.40 -11.18 -11.69
CA ALA A 232 -3.43 -10.70 -12.67
C ALA A 232 -3.94 -9.41 -13.33
N TRP A 233 -3.44 -8.25 -12.88
CA TRP A 233 -3.76 -7.01 -13.57
C TRP A 233 -3.04 -6.94 -14.92
N MET A 234 -1.73 -7.18 -14.93
CA MET A 234 -0.93 -7.37 -16.14
C MET A 234 -0.50 -8.83 -16.31
N SER A 235 0.38 -9.12 -17.27
CA SER A 235 0.67 -10.49 -17.71
C SER A 235 1.55 -11.32 -16.78
N ARG A 236 2.40 -10.68 -15.96
CA ARG A 236 3.44 -11.34 -15.13
C ARG A 236 3.45 -10.90 -13.66
N PRO A 237 2.28 -10.77 -13.00
CA PRO A 237 2.19 -10.32 -11.62
C PRO A 237 3.06 -11.17 -10.70
N LYS A 238 3.73 -10.53 -9.73
CA LYS A 238 4.55 -11.21 -8.71
C LYS A 238 4.05 -10.82 -7.33
N VAL A 239 3.46 -11.77 -6.61
CA VAL A 239 2.94 -11.57 -5.25
C VAL A 239 3.26 -12.79 -4.39
N ALA A 240 3.72 -12.55 -3.16
CA ALA A 240 3.94 -13.60 -2.17
C ALA A 240 3.31 -13.22 -0.82
N PHE A 241 2.62 -14.19 -0.20
CA PHE A 241 2.20 -14.12 1.20
C PHE A 241 3.02 -15.11 2.02
N SER A 242 3.63 -14.65 3.10
CA SER A 242 4.52 -15.44 3.96
C SER A 242 4.15 -15.25 5.42
N TYR A 243 4.06 -16.34 6.18
CA TYR A 243 3.69 -16.31 7.61
C TYR A 243 2.43 -15.48 7.92
N THR A 244 1.54 -15.37 6.94
CA THR A 244 0.35 -14.52 7.01
C THR A 244 -0.81 -15.33 7.57
N PHE A 245 -1.53 -14.77 8.56
CA PHE A 245 -2.79 -15.34 9.01
C PHE A 245 -3.89 -15.02 8.02
N MET A 246 -4.65 -16.03 7.60
CA MET A 246 -5.77 -15.92 6.67
C MET A 246 -7.03 -16.46 7.34
N SER A 247 -7.99 -15.58 7.63
CA SER A 247 -9.31 -16.02 8.08
C SER A 247 -10.07 -16.72 6.94
N SER A 248 -11.24 -17.29 7.24
CA SER A 248 -12.10 -17.97 6.26
C SER A 248 -12.69 -17.03 5.20
N VAL A 249 -12.25 -15.77 5.14
CA VAL A 249 -12.60 -14.81 4.10
C VAL A 249 -11.93 -15.13 2.75
N VAL A 250 -10.77 -15.80 2.79
CA VAL A 250 -10.01 -16.16 1.59
C VAL A 250 -10.72 -17.30 0.85
N SER A 251 -10.96 -17.09 -0.44
CA SER A 251 -11.54 -18.09 -1.33
C SER A 251 -10.64 -19.33 -1.42
N PRO A 252 -11.17 -20.56 -1.44
CA PRO A 252 -10.36 -21.77 -1.60
C PRO A 252 -9.46 -21.75 -2.86
N LEU A 253 -9.91 -21.08 -3.93
CA LEU A 253 -9.11 -20.90 -5.15
C LEU A 253 -7.88 -20.01 -4.91
N GLY A 254 -7.94 -19.08 -3.95
CA GLY A 254 -6.89 -18.15 -3.53
C GLY A 254 -6.53 -17.08 -4.56
N TRP A 255 -6.33 -17.46 -5.81
CA TRP A 255 -5.78 -16.60 -6.86
C TRP A 255 -6.62 -16.63 -8.14
N SER A 256 -6.69 -15.48 -8.80
CA SER A 256 -7.40 -15.32 -10.08
C SER A 256 -6.45 -14.97 -11.21
N ASN A 257 -6.58 -15.64 -12.35
CA ASN A 257 -5.91 -15.28 -13.60
C ASN A 257 -6.59 -14.09 -14.31
N ASN A 258 -7.64 -13.50 -13.71
CA ASN A 258 -8.45 -12.43 -14.28
C ASN A 258 -9.13 -12.80 -15.62
N ILE A 259 -9.58 -14.07 -15.73
CA ILE A 259 -10.24 -14.65 -16.91
C ILE A 259 -9.31 -14.61 -18.15
N GLN A 260 -8.02 -14.79 -17.91
CA GLN A 260 -6.97 -14.79 -18.92
C GLN A 260 -6.07 -16.02 -18.73
N PRO A 261 -6.50 -17.19 -19.25
CA PRO A 261 -5.79 -18.46 -19.09
C PRO A 261 -4.34 -18.43 -19.57
N GLU A 262 -4.02 -17.60 -20.57
CA GLU A 262 -2.67 -17.42 -21.09
C GLU A 262 -1.68 -16.83 -20.06
N ARG A 263 -2.19 -16.22 -18.99
CA ARG A 263 -1.35 -15.66 -17.91
C ARG A 263 -0.97 -16.71 -16.87
N GLU A 264 -1.64 -17.86 -16.81
CA GLU A 264 -1.43 -18.87 -15.78
C GLU A 264 0.02 -19.39 -15.72
N SER A 265 0.70 -19.49 -16.87
CA SER A 265 2.11 -19.89 -16.94
C SER A 265 3.09 -18.75 -16.65
N LEU A 266 2.60 -17.52 -16.52
CA LEU A 266 3.39 -16.29 -16.43
C LEU A 266 3.31 -15.62 -15.05
N VAL A 267 2.25 -15.87 -14.29
CA VAL A 267 2.07 -15.32 -12.94
C VAL A 267 3.04 -15.96 -11.94
N PHE A 268 3.45 -15.18 -10.95
CA PHE A 268 4.09 -15.68 -9.74
C PHE A 268 3.20 -15.36 -8.54
N TYR A 269 2.52 -16.37 -8.02
CA TYR A 269 1.68 -16.29 -6.84
C TYR A 269 2.13 -17.30 -5.81
N GLY A 270 2.78 -16.83 -4.76
CA GLY A 270 3.39 -17.65 -3.73
C GLY A 270 2.66 -17.57 -2.39
N GLU A 271 2.50 -18.71 -1.73
CA GLU A 271 2.11 -18.82 -0.32
C GLU A 271 3.20 -19.62 0.42
N TYR A 272 3.65 -19.11 1.58
CA TYR A 272 4.69 -19.75 2.40
C TYR A 272 4.32 -19.72 3.87
N LYS A 273 4.11 -20.91 4.47
CA LYS A 273 3.80 -21.07 5.91
C LYS A 273 2.69 -20.12 6.40
N CYS A 274 1.72 -19.82 5.53
CA CYS A 274 0.50 -19.11 5.90
C CYS A 274 -0.35 -19.99 6.82
N MET A 275 -1.16 -19.37 7.67
CA MET A 275 -1.92 -20.07 8.71
C MET A 275 -3.35 -19.57 8.81
N GLY A 276 -4.19 -20.31 9.54
CA GLY A 276 -5.61 -19.98 9.71
C GLY A 276 -6.53 -20.68 8.70
N PRO A 277 -7.86 -20.57 8.88
CA PRO A 277 -8.83 -21.35 8.12
C PRO A 277 -8.89 -21.01 6.62
N GLY A 278 -8.40 -19.85 6.19
CA GLY A 278 -8.29 -19.47 4.78
C GLY A 278 -7.00 -19.93 4.09
N ALA A 279 -6.03 -20.48 4.83
CA ALA A 279 -4.72 -20.84 4.33
C ALA A 279 -4.63 -22.26 3.74
N ASP A 280 -5.73 -23.03 3.72
CA ASP A 280 -5.76 -24.36 3.10
C ASP A 280 -5.48 -24.26 1.58
N THR A 281 -4.34 -24.83 1.15
CA THR A 281 -3.88 -24.79 -0.23
C THR A 281 -4.45 -25.91 -1.11
N SER A 282 -5.15 -26.90 -0.54
CA SER A 282 -5.59 -28.12 -1.25
C SER A 282 -6.51 -27.88 -2.45
N LYS A 283 -7.18 -26.72 -2.49
CA LYS A 283 -8.10 -26.32 -3.56
C LYS A 283 -7.63 -25.09 -4.33
N ARG A 284 -6.40 -24.64 -4.12
CA ARG A 284 -5.86 -23.46 -4.81
C ARG A 284 -5.81 -23.68 -6.31
N SER A 285 -5.89 -22.57 -7.04
CA SER A 285 -5.66 -22.55 -8.47
C SER A 285 -4.31 -23.20 -8.81
N LYS A 286 -4.27 -24.05 -9.84
CA LYS A 286 -3.08 -24.87 -10.19
C LYS A 286 -1.83 -24.06 -10.54
N PHE A 287 -1.99 -22.79 -10.89
CA PHE A 287 -0.90 -21.85 -11.19
C PHE A 287 -0.32 -21.14 -9.95
N SER A 288 -0.93 -21.34 -8.78
CA SER A 288 -0.34 -20.88 -7.51
C SER A 288 0.82 -21.78 -7.10
N LYS A 289 1.68 -21.27 -6.22
CA LYS A 289 2.90 -21.93 -5.76
C LYS A 289 2.86 -22.00 -4.24
N GLU A 290 2.92 -23.21 -3.70
CA GLU A 290 3.35 -23.41 -2.32
C GLU A 290 4.88 -23.34 -2.32
N LEU A 291 5.42 -22.31 -1.64
CA LEU A 291 6.86 -22.07 -1.62
C LEU A 291 7.52 -22.93 -0.54
N ASP A 292 8.73 -23.40 -0.81
CA ASP A 292 9.63 -23.92 0.22
C ASP A 292 10.49 -22.80 0.82
N ASP A 293 11.36 -23.15 1.76
CA ASP A 293 12.23 -22.18 2.45
C ASP A 293 13.10 -21.38 1.45
N ASN A 294 13.61 -22.04 0.40
CA ASN A 294 14.43 -21.41 -0.63
C ASN A 294 13.61 -20.45 -1.51
N GLY A 295 12.43 -20.89 -1.96
CA GLY A 295 11.52 -20.10 -2.79
C GLY A 295 10.95 -18.88 -2.04
N ALA A 296 10.80 -18.97 -0.72
CA ALA A 296 10.30 -17.88 0.10
C ALA A 296 11.37 -16.88 0.54
N THR A 297 12.65 -17.30 0.64
CA THR A 297 13.76 -16.47 1.12
C THR A 297 13.83 -15.07 0.48
N PRO A 298 13.67 -14.90 -0.84
CA PRO A 298 13.70 -13.57 -1.46
C PRO A 298 12.57 -12.64 -0.98
N PHE A 299 11.43 -13.18 -0.54
CA PHE A 299 10.24 -12.41 -0.18
C PHE A 299 10.16 -12.10 1.32
N ILE A 300 10.76 -12.93 2.18
CA ILE A 300 10.66 -12.79 3.65
C ILE A 300 11.78 -11.95 4.26
N THR A 301 12.67 -11.39 3.45
CA THR A 301 13.79 -10.54 3.92
C THR A 301 13.64 -9.11 3.41
N LEU A 302 14.12 -8.16 4.21
CA LEU A 302 14.16 -6.75 3.80
C LEU A 302 15.14 -6.47 2.64
N ASN A 303 15.96 -7.45 2.25
CA ASN A 303 16.77 -7.38 1.03
C ASN A 303 15.90 -7.32 -0.23
N TYR A 304 14.65 -7.78 -0.19
CA TYR A 304 13.70 -7.67 -1.31
C TYR A 304 13.54 -6.24 -1.84
N ILE A 305 13.73 -5.27 -0.95
CA ILE A 305 13.64 -3.83 -1.23
C ILE A 305 14.96 -3.13 -0.95
N ASP A 306 16.09 -3.83 -0.84
CA ASP A 306 17.39 -3.27 -0.46
C ASP A 306 17.33 -2.39 0.80
N ALA A 307 16.53 -2.73 1.80
CA ALA A 307 16.21 -1.82 2.91
C ALA A 307 17.45 -1.29 3.65
N SER A 308 18.52 -2.09 3.74
CA SER A 308 19.79 -1.68 4.36
C SER A 308 20.44 -0.48 3.68
N THR A 309 20.07 -0.15 2.44
CA THR A 309 20.64 0.96 1.67
C THR A 309 19.87 2.28 1.80
N TRP A 310 18.66 2.26 2.38
CA TRP A 310 17.81 3.45 2.40
C TRP A 310 16.83 3.56 3.56
N LEU A 311 16.44 2.47 4.20
CA LEU A 311 15.42 2.50 5.24
C LEU A 311 15.97 3.21 6.48
N LEU A 312 15.46 4.41 6.72
CA LEU A 312 15.87 5.24 7.85
C LEU A 312 15.11 4.81 9.11
N PRO A 313 15.74 4.85 10.30
CA PRO A 313 15.02 4.67 11.54
C PRO A 313 14.01 5.79 11.76
N LEU A 314 13.01 5.51 12.59
CA LEU A 314 12.06 6.51 13.02
C LEU A 314 12.77 7.71 13.67
N PRO A 315 12.35 8.96 13.35
CA PRO A 315 12.86 10.15 14.03
C PRO A 315 12.65 10.06 15.55
N SER A 316 13.68 10.42 16.32
CA SER A 316 13.60 10.43 17.79
C SER A 316 12.64 11.51 18.28
N LEU A 317 11.58 11.11 18.97
CA LEU A 317 10.58 11.99 19.59
C LEU A 317 11.16 12.94 20.64
N ALA A 318 12.31 12.61 21.23
CA ALA A 318 12.95 13.44 22.27
C ALA A 318 13.36 14.84 21.77
N LEU A 319 13.44 15.03 20.45
CA LEU A 319 13.73 16.31 19.81
C LEU A 319 12.47 17.08 19.39
N LEU A 320 11.31 16.40 19.26
CA LEU A 320 10.10 16.97 18.66
C LEU A 320 9.16 17.62 19.70
N TRP A 321 9.15 17.12 20.94
CA TRP A 321 8.23 17.55 22.00
C TRP A 321 8.89 18.39 23.12
N LYS A 322 10.21 18.63 23.04
CA LYS A 322 10.90 19.62 23.86
C LYS A 322 10.74 21.00 23.23
N THR A 323 9.57 21.62 23.34
CA THR A 323 9.28 23.04 23.12
C THR A 323 7.77 23.25 23.17
#